data_AF-A0AA35KN47-F1
#
_entry.id   AF-A0AA35KN47-F1
#
_cell.length_a   1.000
_cell.length_b   1.000
_cell.length_c   1.000
_cell.angle_alpha   90.00
_cell.angle_beta   90.00
_cell.angle_gamma   90.00
#
_symmetry.space_group_name_H-M   'P 1'
#
loop_
_entity.id
_entity.type
_entity.pdbx_description
1 polymer ?
#
loop_
_entity_poly.entity_id
_entity_poly.type
_entity_poly.pdbx_seq_one_letter_code
_entity_poly.pdbx_strand_id
1 'polypeptide(L)'
;TSQNDPSNVCGQGSPGIGLDEPAFRVTSYLEELEKHRFSVCCHPAVETRVSTSITKHLYFGVYAIISELGRGHWYSWDLWSIMLLVVLLWFARLYLHYFSQWVLLHAISVPVTKFQFYPHTVDLCYQNSLVRTSEELAMIVVGPLTLNTVMLLMVLMRWGCQLLFGSFPSYLSKLIIAWGLWTMLDPLAVFVVDAFLGRLHYAPGKPIADCAKMYWLFLRIEESGILGILITLLLYTMLFLISSTSLYLYLMRMHNEGWLMDIFKRIQSDEATLFVPFDLEISNQELSYIVKKAEQWRGINGEKRKVIVCDYIWKDHANKSDVSSTGLQLPNEILKSIGSSGAVTVHVSIYTVHLGGFQELYRHFLRLPSGAIVE
;
A
#
# COMPACT_ATOMS: atom_id res chain seq x y z
N THR A 1 -33.42 -14.60 -91.19
CA THR A 1 -34.74 -14.10 -90.73
C THR A 1 -34.77 -14.30 -89.24
N SER A 2 -34.67 -13.33 -88.32
CA SER A 2 -34.72 -11.86 -88.28
C SER A 2 -33.68 -11.41 -87.22
N GLN A 3 -32.79 -10.48 -87.53
CA GLN A 3 -32.87 -9.04 -87.24
C GLN A 3 -32.45 -8.66 -85.79
N ASN A 4 -31.35 -7.90 -85.76
CA ASN A 4 -30.71 -7.24 -84.62
C ASN A 4 -31.64 -6.25 -83.90
N ASP A 5 -31.44 -6.02 -82.59
CA ASP A 5 -30.76 -4.79 -82.14
C ASP A 5 -30.46 -4.74 -80.62
N PRO A 6 -29.48 -3.90 -80.20
CA PRO A 6 -28.74 -4.03 -78.94
C PRO A 6 -28.86 -2.83 -77.97
N SER A 7 -28.31 -3.04 -76.77
CA SER A 7 -27.69 -2.07 -75.84
C SER A 7 -28.51 -1.01 -75.08
N ASN A 8 -28.42 -1.14 -73.74
CA ASN A 8 -28.15 -0.13 -72.69
C ASN A 8 -29.06 1.09 -72.51
N VAL A 9 -29.54 1.33 -71.26
CA VAL A 9 -29.05 2.41 -70.37
C VAL A 9 -29.42 2.13 -68.89
N CYS A 10 -28.43 2.40 -68.04
CA CYS A 10 -28.27 2.45 -66.59
C CYS A 10 -29.43 2.96 -65.70
N GLY A 11 -29.55 2.37 -64.49
CA GLY A 11 -30.32 2.87 -63.35
C GLY A 11 -29.97 2.14 -62.05
N GLN A 12 -29.15 2.78 -61.22
CA GLN A 12 -28.43 2.35 -60.00
C GLN A 12 -29.26 1.72 -58.83
N GLY A 13 -28.59 0.89 -58.01
CA GLY A 13 -28.95 0.70 -56.59
C GLY A 13 -28.49 -0.57 -55.84
N SER A 14 -27.17 -0.76 -55.66
CA SER A 14 -26.37 -1.49 -54.63
C SER A 14 -26.86 -2.74 -53.83
N PRO A 15 -25.91 -3.62 -53.39
CA PRO A 15 -26.19 -5.00 -53.00
C PRO A 15 -26.65 -5.17 -51.55
N GLY A 16 -27.56 -6.13 -51.34
CA GLY A 16 -28.05 -6.55 -50.04
C GLY A 16 -26.94 -7.12 -49.15
N ILE A 17 -26.87 -6.54 -47.96
CA ILE A 17 -25.90 -6.75 -46.89
C ILE A 17 -26.02 -8.17 -46.33
N GLY A 18 -24.89 -8.90 -46.33
CA GLY A 18 -24.73 -10.16 -45.64
C GLY A 18 -24.83 -9.98 -44.13
N LEU A 19 -25.85 -10.60 -43.54
CA LEU A 19 -26.12 -10.67 -42.11
C LEU A 19 -25.18 -11.71 -41.43
N ASP A 20 -23.88 -11.40 -41.35
CA ASP A 20 -22.93 -12.15 -40.51
C ASP A 20 -22.22 -11.27 -39.46
N GLU A 21 -22.54 -9.97 -39.42
CA GLU A 21 -21.80 -9.00 -38.61
C GLU A 21 -22.11 -8.90 -37.11
N PRO A 22 -23.30 -9.24 -36.55
CA PRO A 22 -23.55 -8.95 -35.13
C PRO A 22 -22.87 -9.95 -34.19
N ALA A 23 -22.80 -11.24 -34.55
CA ALA A 23 -22.20 -12.26 -33.70
C ALA A 23 -20.67 -12.13 -33.64
N PHE A 24 -20.03 -11.88 -34.78
CA PHE A 24 -18.58 -11.67 -34.87
C PHE A 24 -18.12 -10.42 -34.12
N ARG A 25 -18.92 -9.34 -34.16
CA ARG A 25 -18.61 -8.09 -33.46
C ARG A 25 -18.79 -8.21 -31.94
N VAL A 26 -19.75 -9.00 -31.46
CA VAL A 26 -19.94 -9.28 -30.02
C VAL A 26 -18.83 -10.18 -29.47
N THR A 27 -18.39 -11.20 -30.21
CA THR A 27 -17.23 -12.01 -29.82
C THR A 27 -15.94 -11.19 -29.84
N SER A 28 -15.72 -10.38 -30.86
CA SER A 28 -14.56 -9.46 -30.95
C SER A 28 -14.55 -8.44 -29.81
N TYR A 29 -15.71 -7.89 -29.44
CA TYR A 29 -15.83 -6.93 -28.34
C TYR A 29 -15.63 -7.58 -26.97
N LEU A 30 -16.09 -8.82 -26.78
CA LEU A 30 -15.82 -9.61 -25.57
C LEU A 30 -14.34 -9.98 -25.45
N GLU A 31 -13.69 -10.34 -26.56
CA GLU A 31 -12.24 -10.63 -26.63
C GLU A 31 -11.41 -9.35 -26.40
N GLU A 32 -11.90 -8.20 -26.89
CA GLU A 32 -11.33 -6.88 -26.63
C GLU A 32 -11.52 -6.47 -25.15
N LEU A 33 -12.70 -6.68 -24.57
CA LEU A 33 -12.95 -6.51 -23.13
C LEU A 33 -12.11 -7.45 -22.27
N GLU A 34 -11.88 -8.68 -22.71
CA GLU A 34 -11.03 -9.66 -22.03
C GLU A 34 -9.56 -9.21 -22.02
N LYS A 35 -9.10 -8.58 -23.11
CA LYS A 35 -7.81 -7.91 -23.17
C LYS A 35 -7.69 -6.71 -22.21
N HIS A 36 -8.82 -6.08 -21.86
CA HIS A 36 -8.88 -4.93 -20.96
C HIS A 36 -9.21 -5.32 -19.52
N ARG A 37 -9.64 -6.57 -19.26
CA ARG A 37 -10.02 -7.09 -17.94
C ARG A 37 -8.85 -7.11 -16.94
N PHE A 38 -7.60 -6.98 -17.41
CA PHE A 38 -6.40 -7.17 -16.57
C PHE A 38 -5.29 -6.11 -16.73
N SER A 39 -5.52 -5.02 -17.46
CA SER A 39 -4.45 -4.03 -17.69
C SER A 39 -4.33 -3.00 -16.57
N VAL A 40 -3.60 -3.36 -15.51
CA VAL A 40 -2.72 -2.39 -14.81
C VAL A 40 -1.35 -3.06 -14.61
N CYS A 41 -0.51 -2.94 -15.65
CA CYS A 41 0.92 -3.30 -15.68
C CYS A 41 1.29 -4.80 -15.69
N CYS A 42 1.24 -5.42 -16.88
CA CYS A 42 2.09 -6.58 -17.19
C CYS A 42 3.55 -6.11 -17.40
N HIS A 43 4.31 -5.91 -16.33
CA HIS A 43 5.77 -5.71 -16.47
C HIS A 43 6.45 -7.10 -16.60
N PRO A 44 7.36 -7.33 -17.57
CA PRO A 44 7.90 -8.67 -17.89
C PRO A 44 8.94 -9.21 -16.87
N ALA A 45 8.77 -8.93 -15.57
CA ALA A 45 9.71 -9.36 -14.52
C ALA A 45 9.22 -10.59 -13.72
N VAL A 46 8.16 -11.26 -14.16
CA VAL A 46 7.54 -12.38 -13.43
C VAL A 46 8.11 -13.71 -13.90
N GLU A 47 9.37 -14.02 -13.54
CA GLU A 47 9.85 -15.41 -13.56
C GLU A 47 11.12 -15.64 -12.69
N THR A 48 11.03 -15.55 -11.36
CA THR A 48 12.02 -16.18 -10.43
C THR A 48 11.43 -16.38 -9.03
N ARG A 49 10.70 -17.49 -8.81
CA ARG A 49 9.72 -17.69 -7.71
C ARG A 49 10.19 -17.76 -6.24
N VAL A 50 11.45 -17.53 -5.86
CA VAL A 50 11.85 -17.58 -4.41
C VAL A 50 12.70 -16.40 -3.97
N SER A 51 13.58 -15.87 -4.83
CA SER A 51 14.34 -14.63 -4.57
C SER A 51 13.46 -13.36 -4.67
N THR A 52 12.29 -13.46 -5.31
CA THR A 52 11.39 -12.32 -5.57
C THR A 52 10.63 -11.79 -4.36
N SER A 53 10.31 -12.58 -3.32
CA SER A 53 9.38 -12.09 -2.29
C SER A 53 10.01 -10.97 -1.45
N ILE A 54 11.20 -11.20 -0.89
CA ILE A 54 11.91 -10.21 -0.05
C ILE A 54 12.32 -9.00 -0.90
N THR A 55 12.80 -9.21 -2.13
CA THR A 55 13.19 -8.13 -3.04
C THR A 55 11.98 -7.27 -3.44
N LYS A 56 10.81 -7.87 -3.64
CA LYS A 56 9.55 -7.13 -3.84
C LYS A 56 9.15 -6.34 -2.59
N HIS A 57 9.20 -6.95 -1.39
CA HIS A 57 8.91 -6.24 -0.14
C HIS A 57 9.82 -5.02 0.08
N LEU A 58 11.12 -5.18 -0.18
CA LEU A 58 12.09 -4.09 -0.13
C LEU A 58 11.80 -3.02 -1.19
N TYR A 59 11.49 -3.42 -2.42
CA TYR A 59 11.11 -2.50 -3.49
C TYR A 59 9.89 -1.65 -3.11
N PHE A 60 8.84 -2.26 -2.55
CA PHE A 60 7.64 -1.54 -2.10
C PHE A 60 7.93 -0.62 -0.92
N GLY A 61 8.77 -1.03 0.03
CA GLY A 61 9.19 -0.16 1.13
C GLY A 61 9.94 1.07 0.62
N VAL A 62 10.89 0.87 -0.30
CA VAL A 62 11.64 1.97 -0.94
C VAL A 62 10.71 2.85 -1.78
N TYR A 63 9.79 2.26 -2.55
CA TYR A 63 8.79 2.99 -3.32
C TYR A 63 7.92 3.87 -2.42
N ALA A 64 7.47 3.36 -1.26
CA ALA A 64 6.66 4.12 -0.32
C ALA A 64 7.42 5.32 0.25
N ILE A 65 8.67 5.13 0.66
CA ILE A 65 9.53 6.23 1.14
C ILE A 65 9.69 7.30 0.04
N ILE A 66 9.97 6.88 -1.20
CA ILE A 66 10.17 7.77 -2.34
C ILE A 66 8.87 8.51 -2.74
N SER A 67 7.73 7.82 -2.68
CA SER A 67 6.42 8.39 -2.96
C SER A 67 6.09 9.48 -1.94
N GLU A 68 6.35 9.22 -0.67
CA GLU A 68 6.16 10.20 0.42
C GLU A 68 7.14 11.37 0.35
N LEU A 69 8.37 11.15 -0.11
CA LEU A 69 9.34 12.23 -0.34
C LEU A 69 8.94 13.18 -1.49
N GLY A 70 7.82 12.94 -2.18
CA GLY A 70 7.24 13.90 -3.13
C GLY A 70 7.97 13.95 -4.46
N ARG A 71 8.16 12.79 -5.12
CA ARG A 71 8.75 12.75 -6.48
C ARG A 71 7.95 13.62 -7.46
N GLY A 72 8.59 14.64 -8.01
CA GLY A 72 8.14 15.32 -9.24
C GLY A 72 7.63 16.76 -9.08
N HIS A 73 7.33 17.23 -7.87
CA HIS A 73 6.88 18.60 -7.63
C HIS A 73 7.76 19.28 -6.58
N TRP A 74 8.92 19.80 -7.00
CA TRP A 74 9.86 20.59 -6.18
C TRP A 74 9.22 21.82 -5.51
N TYR A 75 8.03 22.22 -5.98
CA TYR A 75 7.24 23.32 -5.44
C TYR A 75 6.14 22.86 -4.46
N SER A 76 6.01 21.56 -4.18
CA SER A 76 4.96 21.10 -3.27
C SER A 76 5.30 21.46 -1.82
N TRP A 77 4.32 22.04 -1.11
CA TRP A 77 4.43 22.31 0.33
C TRP A 77 4.74 21.04 1.13
N ASP A 78 4.30 19.88 0.64
CA ASP A 78 4.57 18.58 1.24
C ASP A 78 6.06 18.25 1.26
N LEU A 79 6.78 18.43 0.15
CA LEU A 79 8.22 18.19 0.09
C LEU A 79 8.97 19.13 1.04
N TRP A 80 8.64 20.42 1.03
CA TRP A 80 9.26 21.40 1.92
C TRP A 80 8.98 21.10 3.40
N SER A 81 7.77 20.63 3.73
CA SER A 81 7.43 20.21 5.10
C SER A 81 8.28 19.01 5.57
N ILE A 82 8.51 18.02 4.69
CA ILE A 82 9.34 16.85 5.00
C ILE A 82 10.81 17.25 5.10
N MET A 83 11.31 18.12 4.21
CA MET A 83 12.67 18.64 4.32
C MET A 83 12.90 19.40 5.63
N LEU A 84 11.96 20.26 6.03
CA LEU A 84 12.01 20.94 7.31
C LEU A 84 12.04 19.94 8.48
N LEU A 85 11.20 18.90 8.43
CA LEU A 85 11.21 17.82 9.42
C LEU A 85 12.56 17.11 9.47
N VAL A 86 13.13 16.73 8.32
CA VAL A 86 14.44 16.06 8.25
C VAL A 86 15.52 16.92 8.90
N VAL A 87 15.54 18.24 8.66
CA VAL A 87 16.50 19.16 9.28
C VAL A 87 16.27 19.32 10.79
N LEU A 88 15.02 19.51 11.23
CA LEU A 88 14.72 19.64 12.66
C LEU A 88 15.05 18.35 13.44
N LEU A 89 14.73 17.20 12.85
CA LEU A 89 14.95 15.92 13.47
C LEU A 89 16.42 15.50 13.51
N TRP A 90 17.29 16.06 12.65
CA TRP A 90 18.74 15.91 12.79
C TRP A 90 19.22 16.31 14.20
N PHE A 91 18.78 17.47 14.67
CA PHE A 91 19.13 17.99 16.00
C PHE A 91 18.47 17.18 17.11
N ALA A 92 17.18 16.88 16.98
CA ALA A 92 16.46 16.08 17.99
C ALA A 92 17.10 14.69 18.18
N ARG A 93 17.44 14.03 17.07
CA ARG A 93 18.19 12.76 17.06
C ARG A 93 19.54 12.90 17.76
N LEU A 94 20.33 13.92 17.39
CA LEU A 94 21.64 14.19 17.98
C LEU A 94 21.55 14.32 19.50
N TYR A 95 20.61 15.14 19.97
CA TYR A 95 20.43 15.39 21.39
C TYR A 95 19.96 14.15 22.13
N LEU A 96 18.96 13.42 21.63
CA LEU A 96 18.47 12.21 22.29
C LEU A 96 19.53 11.11 22.36
N HIS A 97 20.34 10.96 21.32
CA HIS A 97 21.44 9.98 21.26
C HIS A 97 22.51 10.24 22.32
N TYR A 98 23.06 11.46 22.36
CA TYR A 98 24.14 11.78 23.31
C TYR A 98 23.62 12.04 24.73
N PHE A 99 22.38 12.50 24.87
CA PHE A 99 21.74 12.64 26.18
C PHE A 99 21.54 11.27 26.83
N SER A 100 21.09 10.25 26.11
CA SER A 100 20.93 8.91 26.69
C SER A 100 22.27 8.28 27.08
N GLN A 101 23.33 8.51 26.30
CA GLN A 101 24.71 8.15 26.68
C GLN A 101 25.15 8.86 27.97
N TRP A 102 24.89 10.16 28.08
CA TRP A 102 25.19 10.93 29.29
C TRP A 102 24.41 10.42 30.51
N VAL A 103 23.11 10.13 30.35
CA VAL A 103 22.27 9.53 31.41
C VAL A 103 22.84 8.17 31.85
N LEU A 104 23.28 7.33 30.91
CA LEU A 104 23.89 6.04 31.24
C LEU A 104 25.16 6.22 32.07
N LEU A 105 26.07 7.12 31.66
CA LEU A 105 27.29 7.43 32.40
C LEU A 105 27.00 7.92 33.82
N HIS A 106 26.00 8.79 33.97
CA HIS A 106 25.54 9.23 35.28
C HIS A 106 24.97 8.08 36.12
N ALA A 107 24.20 7.18 35.52
CA ALA A 107 23.62 6.03 36.21
C ALA A 107 24.70 5.06 36.73
N ILE A 108 25.78 4.87 35.98
CA ILE A 108 26.93 4.04 36.39
C ILE A 108 27.97 4.82 37.23
N SER A 109 27.68 6.08 37.58
CA SER A 109 28.55 6.95 38.39
C SER A 109 29.96 7.17 37.80
N VAL A 110 30.08 7.17 36.46
CA VAL A 110 31.35 7.49 35.78
C VAL A 110 31.45 9.01 35.59
N PRO A 111 32.56 9.65 36.01
CA PRO A 111 32.71 11.10 35.90
C PRO A 111 32.83 11.53 34.43
N VAL A 112 31.97 12.46 34.05
CA VAL A 112 31.99 13.14 32.73
C VAL A 112 32.87 14.38 32.85
N THR A 113 33.91 14.46 32.02
CA THR A 113 34.87 15.58 32.03
C THR A 113 34.40 16.75 31.17
N LYS A 114 33.72 16.47 30.06
CA LYS A 114 33.18 17.49 29.14
C LYS A 114 31.86 17.00 28.56
N PHE A 115 30.84 17.85 28.63
CA PHE A 115 29.55 17.63 27.96
C PHE A 115 29.09 18.95 27.32
N GLN A 116 29.31 19.11 26.01
CA GLN A 116 28.98 20.34 25.28
C GLN A 116 28.26 20.05 23.97
N PHE A 117 27.18 20.77 23.73
CA PHE A 117 26.37 20.66 22.52
C PHE A 117 26.89 21.59 21.43
N TYR A 118 27.09 21.03 20.25
CA TYR A 118 27.35 21.77 19.02
C TYR A 118 26.23 21.49 18.00
N PRO A 119 26.05 22.33 16.97
CA PRO A 119 25.02 22.11 15.95
C PRO A 119 25.18 20.80 15.17
N HIS A 120 26.42 20.34 15.01
CA HIS A 120 26.76 19.17 14.21
C HIS A 120 27.09 17.93 15.05
N THR A 121 27.37 18.08 16.35
CA THR A 121 27.82 17.00 17.22
C THR A 121 27.69 17.35 18.71
N VAL A 122 27.94 16.39 19.60
CA VAL A 122 28.09 16.64 21.04
C VAL A 122 29.46 16.14 21.47
N ASP A 123 30.20 16.96 22.21
CA ASP A 123 31.43 16.54 22.87
C ASP A 123 31.05 15.86 24.19
N LEU A 124 31.12 14.54 24.23
CA LEU A 124 30.98 13.73 25.44
C LEU A 124 32.31 13.08 25.79
N CYS A 125 33.05 13.68 26.72
CA CYS A 125 34.30 13.13 27.23
C CYS A 125 34.07 12.55 28.63
N TYR A 126 34.53 11.33 28.86
CA TYR A 126 34.48 10.65 30.15
C TYR A 126 35.80 9.89 30.37
N GLN A 127 35.98 9.35 31.57
CA GLN A 127 37.21 8.65 31.91
C GLN A 127 37.16 7.17 31.47
N ASN A 128 37.71 6.87 30.28
CA ASN A 128 37.72 5.52 29.69
C ASN A 128 38.40 4.44 30.55
N SER A 129 39.27 4.80 31.51
CA SER A 129 39.93 3.82 32.38
C SER A 129 39.00 3.22 33.43
N LEU A 130 37.87 3.86 33.72
CA LEU A 130 36.91 3.42 34.75
C LEU A 130 35.81 2.53 34.19
N VAL A 131 35.66 2.50 32.85
CA VAL A 131 34.54 1.84 32.19
C VAL A 131 34.89 0.40 31.87
N ARG A 132 34.03 -0.52 32.32
CA ARG A 132 34.15 -1.96 32.04
C ARG A 132 33.71 -2.27 30.61
N THR A 133 34.11 -3.43 30.09
CA THR A 133 33.71 -3.88 28.74
C THR A 133 32.20 -3.90 28.53
N SER A 134 31.41 -4.34 29.53
CA SER A 134 29.95 -4.33 29.44
C SER A 134 29.35 -2.92 29.43
N GLU A 135 29.96 -1.98 30.13
CA GLU A 135 29.50 -0.60 30.22
C GLU A 135 29.83 0.16 28.94
N GLU A 136 31.01 -0.04 28.36
CA GLU A 136 31.39 0.53 27.06
C GLU A 136 30.52 -0.04 25.94
N LEU A 137 30.14 -1.32 26.03
CA LEU A 137 29.19 -1.94 25.11
C LEU A 137 27.82 -1.26 25.20
N ALA A 138 27.34 -1.03 26.42
CA ALA A 138 26.10 -0.33 26.66
C ALA A 138 26.17 1.12 26.13
N MET A 139 27.31 1.80 26.25
CA MET A 139 27.51 3.15 25.69
C MET A 139 27.35 3.21 24.17
N ILE A 140 27.81 2.19 23.45
CA ILE A 140 27.67 2.10 21.98
C ILE A 140 26.20 1.88 21.58
N VAL A 141 25.45 1.12 22.38
CA VAL A 141 24.08 0.68 22.04
C VAL A 141 23.02 1.67 22.53
N VAL A 142 23.23 2.35 23.67
CA VAL A 142 22.19 3.14 24.34
C VAL A 142 21.67 4.31 23.49
N GLY A 143 22.54 4.97 22.73
CA GLY A 143 22.18 6.06 21.82
C GLY A 143 21.15 5.61 20.77
N PRO A 144 21.53 4.69 19.86
CA PRO A 144 20.62 4.18 18.83
C PRO A 144 19.40 3.45 19.42
N LEU A 145 19.55 2.75 20.55
CA LEU A 145 18.44 2.06 21.21
C LEU A 145 17.38 3.05 21.72
N THR A 146 17.80 4.21 22.22
CA THR A 146 16.87 5.28 22.65
C THR A 146 16.06 5.79 21.47
N LEU A 147 16.69 6.00 20.30
CA LEU A 147 15.99 6.43 19.09
C LEU A 147 14.97 5.40 18.62
N ASN A 148 15.33 4.12 18.67
CA ASN A 148 14.42 3.00 18.40
C ASN A 148 13.24 2.95 19.38
N THR A 149 13.49 3.27 20.65
CA THR A 149 12.45 3.31 21.69
C THR A 149 11.47 4.44 21.45
N VAL A 150 11.96 5.63 21.09
CA VAL A 150 11.12 6.78 20.68
C VAL A 150 10.32 6.44 19.41
N MET A 151 10.93 5.78 18.43
CA MET A 151 10.23 5.31 17.23
C MET A 151 9.06 4.38 17.61
N LEU A 152 9.31 3.38 18.44
CA LEU A 152 8.29 2.46 18.91
C LEU A 152 7.16 3.20 19.64
N LEU A 153 7.50 4.13 20.54
CA LEU A 153 6.51 4.94 21.26
C LEU A 153 5.61 5.74 20.31
N MET A 154 6.18 6.36 19.28
CA MET A 154 5.39 7.10 18.29
C MET A 154 4.48 6.19 17.44
N VAL A 155 4.95 5.00 17.08
CA VAL A 155 4.12 4.00 16.37
C VAL A 155 2.97 3.53 17.25
N LEU A 156 3.22 3.28 18.54
CA LEU A 156 2.17 2.92 19.51
C LEU A 156 1.18 4.07 19.72
N MET A 157 1.66 5.32 19.78
CA MET A 157 0.81 6.50 19.86
C MET A 157 -0.10 6.62 18.63
N ARG A 158 0.45 6.44 17.42
CA ARG A 158 -0.33 6.39 16.17
C ARG A 158 -1.42 5.31 16.22
N TRP A 159 -1.07 4.11 16.68
CA TRP A 159 -2.00 3.00 16.85
C TRP A 159 -3.11 3.35 17.85
N GLY A 160 -2.75 3.88 19.01
CA GLY A 160 -3.70 4.31 20.05
C GLY A 160 -4.65 5.40 19.55
N CYS A 161 -4.14 6.41 18.85
CA CYS A 161 -4.98 7.45 18.26
C CYS A 161 -5.96 6.89 17.20
N GLN A 162 -5.53 5.92 16.39
CA GLN A 162 -6.45 5.24 15.45
C GLN A 162 -7.60 4.57 16.19
N LEU A 163 -7.29 3.86 17.29
CA LEU A 163 -8.29 3.13 18.06
C LEU A 163 -9.27 4.08 18.77
N LEU A 164 -8.78 5.21 19.28
CA LEU A 164 -9.58 6.16 20.07
C LEU A 164 -10.36 7.17 19.23
N PHE A 165 -9.77 7.66 18.13
CA PHE A 165 -10.31 8.78 17.35
C PHE A 165 -10.62 8.44 15.89
N GLY A 166 -10.33 7.21 15.44
CA GLY A 166 -10.55 6.76 14.06
C GLY A 166 -9.71 7.47 12.99
N SER A 167 -8.80 8.35 13.41
CA SER A 167 -7.95 9.13 12.51
C SER A 167 -6.69 9.59 13.23
N PHE A 168 -5.65 9.95 12.47
CA PHE A 168 -4.43 10.54 13.01
C PHE A 168 -3.94 11.69 12.12
N PRO A 169 -3.41 12.78 12.70
CA PRO A 169 -2.93 13.91 11.93
C PRO A 169 -1.85 13.51 10.91
N SER A 170 -2.05 13.90 9.65
CA SER A 170 -1.13 13.57 8.54
C SER A 170 0.30 14.07 8.76
N TYR A 171 0.47 15.27 9.35
CA TYR A 171 1.78 15.82 9.70
C TYR A 171 2.55 14.94 10.69
N LEU A 172 1.86 14.38 11.69
CA LEU A 172 2.49 13.49 12.66
C LEU A 172 2.90 12.17 12.01
N SER A 173 2.15 11.67 11.02
CA SER A 173 2.57 10.48 10.25
C SER A 173 3.87 10.74 9.49
N LYS A 174 3.98 11.91 8.83
CA LYS A 174 5.23 12.32 8.15
C LYS A 174 6.40 12.46 9.12
N LEU A 175 6.14 12.97 10.33
CA LEU A 175 7.15 13.02 11.40
C LEU A 175 7.63 11.63 11.81
N ILE A 176 6.74 10.64 11.91
CA ILE A 176 7.12 9.24 12.20
C ILE A 176 8.01 8.67 11.08
N ILE A 177 7.69 8.93 9.81
CA ILE A 177 8.55 8.51 8.68
C ILE A 177 9.93 9.15 8.78
N ALA A 178 9.99 10.47 8.93
CA ALA A 178 11.25 11.20 9.00
C ALA A 178 12.10 10.76 10.21
N TRP A 179 11.47 10.53 11.36
CA TRP A 179 12.14 9.99 12.55
C TRP A 179 12.65 8.56 12.33
N GLY A 180 11.84 7.70 11.74
CA GLY A 180 12.23 6.32 11.46
C GLY A 180 13.40 6.23 10.48
N LEU A 181 13.44 7.11 9.46
CA LEU A 181 14.58 7.24 8.56
C LEU A 181 15.85 7.67 9.30
N TRP A 182 15.77 8.67 10.17
CA TRP A 182 16.91 9.08 10.99
C TRP A 182 17.36 7.99 11.97
N THR A 183 16.41 7.26 12.57
CA THR A 183 16.71 6.14 13.48
C THR A 183 17.46 5.02 12.76
N MET A 184 17.08 4.72 11.52
CA MET A 184 17.75 3.72 10.69
C MET A 184 19.15 4.18 10.27
N LEU A 185 19.32 5.45 9.93
CA LEU A 185 20.59 6.03 9.45
C LEU A 185 21.50 6.52 10.58
N ASP A 186 21.08 6.44 11.83
CA ASP A 186 21.76 7.06 12.97
C ASP A 186 23.22 6.62 13.13
N PRO A 187 23.56 5.30 13.18
CA PRO A 187 24.95 4.87 13.31
C PRO A 187 25.84 5.37 12.17
N LEU A 188 25.29 5.45 10.95
CA LEU A 188 25.99 5.96 9.78
C LEU A 188 26.20 7.48 9.88
N ALA A 189 25.18 8.22 10.33
CA ALA A 189 25.24 9.66 10.49
C ALA A 189 26.28 10.07 11.56
N VAL A 190 26.29 9.40 12.72
CA VAL A 190 27.32 9.61 13.75
C VAL A 190 28.70 9.28 13.23
N PHE A 191 28.85 8.13 12.56
CA PHE A 191 30.13 7.73 11.96
C PHE A 191 30.68 8.77 10.99
N VAL A 192 29.85 9.27 10.08
CA VAL A 192 30.25 10.28 9.09
C VAL A 192 30.72 11.56 9.77
N VAL A 193 29.97 12.07 10.74
CA VAL A 193 30.35 13.28 11.49
C VAL A 193 31.66 13.06 12.26
N ASP A 194 31.79 11.95 12.97
CA ASP A 194 32.98 11.65 13.76
C ASP A 194 34.23 11.40 12.90
N ALA A 195 34.06 10.82 11.71
CA ALA A 195 35.12 10.66 10.73
C ALA A 195 35.62 12.01 10.21
N PHE A 196 34.71 12.93 9.87
CA PHE A 196 35.09 14.29 9.45
C PHE A 196 35.78 15.09 10.55
N LEU A 197 35.41 14.88 11.80
CA LEU A 197 36.04 15.53 12.96
C LEU A 197 37.34 14.87 13.41
N GLY A 198 37.73 13.75 12.79
CA GLY A 198 38.96 13.02 13.14
C GLY A 198 38.90 12.29 14.49
N ARG A 199 37.69 12.01 15.01
CA ARG A 199 37.47 11.37 16.33
C ARG A 199 37.69 9.85 16.34
N LEU A 200 38.05 9.28 15.20
CA LEU A 200 38.49 7.89 15.07
C LEU A 200 39.83 7.65 15.78
N HIS A 201 40.69 8.68 15.84
CA HIS A 201 41.99 8.60 16.51
C HIS A 201 41.86 8.91 18.00
N TYR A 202 42.50 8.10 18.84
CA TYR A 202 42.51 8.31 20.29
C TYR A 202 43.44 9.46 20.67
N ALA A 203 42.89 10.47 21.34
CA ALA A 203 43.66 11.54 21.96
C ALA A 203 43.10 11.84 23.36
N PRO A 204 43.95 11.97 24.39
CA PRO A 204 43.50 12.23 25.75
C PRO A 204 42.74 13.57 25.83
N GLY A 205 41.58 13.55 26.47
CA GLY A 205 40.71 14.72 26.63
C GLY A 205 39.87 15.10 25.40
N LYS A 206 40.01 14.37 24.28
CA LYS A 206 39.13 14.51 23.11
C LYS A 206 38.04 13.43 23.10
N PRO A 207 36.84 13.72 22.57
CA PRO A 207 35.80 12.71 22.43
C PRO A 207 36.22 11.65 21.40
N ILE A 208 35.84 10.40 21.67
CA ILE A 208 36.12 9.26 20.80
C ILE A 208 34.85 8.90 20.05
N ALA A 209 34.98 8.58 18.77
CA ALA A 209 33.86 8.16 17.93
C ALA A 209 33.17 6.93 18.50
N ASP A 210 31.84 6.89 18.46
CA ASP A 210 31.07 5.76 19.01
C ASP A 210 31.47 4.42 18.39
N CYS A 211 31.76 4.41 17.09
CA CYS A 211 32.20 3.22 16.37
C CYS A 211 33.62 2.75 16.77
N ALA A 212 34.44 3.62 17.34
CA ALA A 212 35.83 3.37 17.69
C ALA A 212 36.03 3.07 19.19
N LYS A 213 35.02 3.32 20.03
CA LYS A 213 35.05 3.07 21.48
C LYS A 213 35.54 1.66 21.82
N MET A 214 34.91 0.65 21.23
CA MET A 214 35.29 -0.75 21.44
C MET A 214 36.67 -1.09 20.87
N TYR A 215 37.03 -0.55 19.71
CA TYR A 215 38.36 -0.76 19.14
C TYR A 215 39.46 -0.33 20.12
N TRP A 216 39.34 0.88 20.69
CA TRP A 216 40.33 1.42 21.62
C TRP A 216 40.31 0.73 22.98
N LEU A 217 39.16 0.25 23.43
CA LEU A 217 39.06 -0.56 24.65
C LEU A 217 39.81 -1.89 24.49
N PHE A 218 39.54 -2.64 23.42
CA PHE A 218 40.18 -3.93 23.17
C PHE A 218 41.67 -3.78 22.87
N LEU A 219 42.08 -2.72 22.19
CA LEU A 219 43.50 -2.41 22.01
C LEU A 219 44.23 -2.21 23.34
N ARG A 220 43.55 -1.70 24.38
CA ARG A 220 44.13 -1.52 25.73
C ARG A 220 44.22 -2.83 26.52
N ILE A 221 43.27 -3.73 26.35
CA ILE A 221 43.15 -4.96 27.17
C ILE A 221 43.91 -6.12 26.53
N GLU A 222 43.76 -6.31 25.22
CA GLU A 222 44.21 -7.51 24.49
C GLU A 222 45.27 -7.19 23.41
N GLU A 223 45.77 -5.95 23.36
CA GLU A 223 46.73 -5.45 22.35
C GLU A 223 46.25 -5.54 20.88
N SER A 224 45.00 -5.98 20.66
CA SER A 224 44.35 -6.10 19.36
C SER A 224 42.96 -5.49 19.39
N GLY A 225 42.70 -4.51 18.52
CA GLY A 225 41.39 -3.85 18.42
C GLY A 225 40.41 -4.52 17.45
N ILE A 226 40.81 -5.58 16.73
CA ILE A 226 40.01 -6.20 15.65
C ILE A 226 38.68 -6.72 16.18
N LEU A 227 38.69 -7.34 17.36
CA LEU A 227 37.49 -7.87 18.00
C LEU A 227 36.47 -6.76 18.29
N GLY A 228 36.95 -5.59 18.74
CA GLY A 228 36.09 -4.43 19.00
C GLY A 228 35.37 -3.91 17.75
N ILE A 229 36.03 -3.95 16.58
CA ILE A 229 35.42 -3.58 15.29
C ILE A 229 34.31 -4.56 14.93
N LEU A 230 34.59 -5.87 15.02
CA LEU A 230 33.63 -6.93 14.69
C LEU A 230 32.37 -6.84 15.56
N ILE A 231 32.54 -6.65 16.87
CA ILE A 231 31.42 -6.51 17.83
C ILE A 231 30.58 -5.27 17.47
N THR A 232 31.22 -4.13 17.22
CA THR A 232 30.51 -2.88 16.90
C THR A 232 29.73 -3.00 15.59
N LEU A 233 30.32 -3.60 14.56
CA LEU A 233 29.65 -3.84 13.28
C LEU A 233 28.43 -4.76 13.44
N LEU A 234 28.56 -5.83 14.24
CA LEU A 234 27.47 -6.75 14.53
C LEU A 234 26.31 -6.01 15.21
N LEU A 235 26.58 -5.21 16.25
CA LEU A 235 25.56 -4.47 16.99
C LEU A 235 24.85 -3.45 16.12
N TYR A 236 25.61 -2.67 15.34
CA TYR A 236 25.03 -1.68 14.44
C TYR A 236 24.21 -2.33 13.32
N THR A 237 24.63 -3.50 12.83
CA THR A 237 23.83 -4.29 11.88
C THR A 237 22.51 -4.73 12.51
N MET A 238 22.53 -5.24 13.74
CA MET A 238 21.30 -5.65 14.45
C MET A 238 20.37 -4.46 14.72
N LEU A 239 20.91 -3.32 15.16
CA LEU A 239 20.14 -2.09 15.39
C LEU A 239 19.55 -1.52 14.09
N PHE A 240 20.30 -1.60 12.99
CA PHE A 240 19.83 -1.24 11.65
C PHE A 240 18.67 -2.16 11.22
N LEU A 241 18.78 -3.47 11.44
CA LEU A 241 17.70 -4.41 11.12
C LEU A 241 16.45 -4.16 11.98
N ILE A 242 16.61 -3.88 13.27
CA ILE A 242 15.49 -3.57 14.18
C ILE A 242 14.78 -2.28 13.74
N SER A 243 15.53 -1.20 13.51
CA SER A 243 14.99 0.09 13.09
C SER A 243 14.32 0.02 11.71
N SER A 244 14.96 -0.65 10.75
CA SER A 244 14.41 -0.90 9.41
C SER A 244 13.12 -1.72 9.47
N THR A 245 13.09 -2.78 10.30
CA THR A 245 11.88 -3.59 10.48
C THR A 245 10.74 -2.78 11.12
N SER A 246 11.04 -1.97 12.13
CA SER A 246 10.04 -1.10 12.78
C SER A 246 9.46 -0.08 11.79
N LEU A 247 10.32 0.59 11.01
CA LEU A 247 9.90 1.53 9.97
C LEU A 247 9.10 0.82 8.86
N TYR A 248 9.53 -0.35 8.42
CA TYR A 248 8.82 -1.15 7.42
C TYR A 248 7.41 -1.54 7.89
N LEU A 249 7.29 -2.04 9.12
CA LEU A 249 5.99 -2.41 9.69
C LEU A 249 5.06 -1.20 9.81
N TYR A 250 5.59 -0.03 10.18
CA TYR A 250 4.85 1.22 10.20
C TYR A 250 4.34 1.59 8.80
N LEU A 251 5.22 1.64 7.79
CA LEU A 251 4.88 2.01 6.42
C LEU A 251 3.83 1.07 5.81
N MET A 252 3.97 -0.23 6.05
CA MET A 252 3.07 -1.22 5.49
C MET A 252 1.70 -1.22 6.17
N ARG A 253 1.65 -1.15 7.51
CA ARG A 253 0.40 -1.39 8.25
C ARG A 253 -0.34 -0.14 8.70
N MET A 254 0.37 0.95 8.96
CA MET A 254 -0.17 2.10 9.71
C MET A 254 -0.20 3.40 8.91
N HIS A 255 0.74 3.54 7.97
CA HIS A 255 0.83 4.73 7.16
C HIS A 255 -0.29 4.79 6.10
N ASN A 256 -0.88 5.98 5.92
CA ASN A 256 -2.02 6.22 5.01
C ASN A 256 -3.10 5.11 5.05
N GLU A 257 -3.56 4.76 6.25
CA GLU A 257 -4.60 3.73 6.48
C GLU A 257 -4.26 2.35 5.88
N GLY A 258 -2.97 2.02 5.74
CA GLY A 258 -2.53 0.74 5.21
C GLY A 258 -2.73 0.58 3.69
N TRP A 259 -2.90 1.69 2.95
CA TRP A 259 -3.01 1.69 1.50
C TRP A 259 -1.88 0.90 0.81
N LEU A 260 -0.66 0.98 1.35
CA LEU A 260 0.48 0.24 0.80
C LEU A 260 0.31 -1.27 0.95
N MET A 261 -0.30 -1.74 2.04
CA MET A 261 -0.65 -3.16 2.20
C MET A 261 -1.75 -3.56 1.22
N ASP A 262 -2.73 -2.70 0.97
CA ASP A 262 -3.78 -2.95 -0.03
C ASP A 262 -3.16 -3.14 -1.42
N ILE A 263 -2.29 -2.22 -1.84
CA ILE A 263 -1.55 -2.34 -3.10
C ILE A 263 -0.67 -3.58 -3.14
N PHE A 264 0.07 -3.84 -2.06
CA PHE A 264 0.93 -5.01 -1.98
C PHE A 264 0.12 -6.30 -2.16
N LYS A 265 -1.04 -6.40 -1.51
CA LYS A 265 -1.97 -7.52 -1.71
C LYS A 265 -2.47 -7.57 -3.15
N ARG A 266 -2.96 -6.48 -3.72
CA ARG A 266 -3.46 -6.46 -5.12
C ARG A 266 -2.42 -6.91 -6.14
N ILE A 267 -1.14 -6.60 -5.92
CA ILE A 267 -0.05 -6.96 -6.86
C ILE A 267 0.46 -8.38 -6.64
N GLN A 268 0.40 -8.90 -5.41
CA GLN A 268 1.04 -10.16 -5.04
C GLN A 268 0.06 -11.32 -4.82
N SER A 269 -1.23 -11.04 -4.62
CA SER A 269 -2.29 -12.03 -4.47
C SER A 269 -2.53 -12.80 -5.76
N ASP A 270 -2.91 -14.07 -5.62
CA ASP A 270 -3.33 -14.90 -6.74
C ASP A 270 -4.70 -14.44 -7.27
N GLU A 271 -4.93 -14.60 -8.56
CA GLU A 271 -6.12 -14.09 -9.25
C GLU A 271 -7.41 -14.64 -8.62
N ALA A 272 -7.39 -15.91 -8.22
CA ALA A 272 -8.51 -16.57 -7.56
C ALA A 272 -8.87 -15.94 -6.20
N THR A 273 -7.95 -15.26 -5.53
CA THR A 273 -8.18 -14.60 -4.23
C THR A 273 -8.74 -13.19 -4.35
N LEU A 274 -8.63 -12.59 -5.55
CA LEU A 274 -9.18 -11.28 -5.89
C LEU A 274 -10.47 -11.40 -6.73
N PHE A 275 -10.88 -12.63 -7.06
CA PHE A 275 -12.08 -12.89 -7.82
C PHE A 275 -13.32 -12.60 -6.98
N VAL A 276 -13.97 -11.47 -7.27
CA VAL A 276 -15.31 -11.16 -6.79
C VAL A 276 -16.28 -11.60 -7.89
N PRO A 277 -17.06 -12.69 -7.69
CA PRO A 277 -17.89 -13.27 -8.76
C PRO A 277 -18.96 -12.32 -9.30
N PHE A 278 -19.44 -11.38 -8.47
CA PHE A 278 -20.38 -10.34 -8.87
C PHE A 278 -19.88 -8.98 -8.34
N ASP A 279 -19.24 -8.18 -9.19
CA ASP A 279 -18.56 -6.91 -8.85
C ASP A 279 -19.51 -5.79 -8.34
N LEU A 280 -20.80 -6.10 -8.17
CA LEU A 280 -21.86 -5.25 -7.62
C LEU A 280 -22.75 -6.03 -6.63
N GLU A 281 -22.22 -7.07 -5.99
CA GLU A 281 -22.99 -7.83 -5.00
C GLU A 281 -23.31 -6.98 -3.77
N ILE A 282 -24.58 -6.93 -3.42
CA ILE A 282 -25.07 -6.18 -2.28
C ILE A 282 -25.72 -7.10 -1.25
N SER A 283 -25.48 -6.84 0.03
CA SER A 283 -26.10 -7.63 1.09
C SER A 283 -27.61 -7.35 1.18
N ASN A 284 -28.40 -8.34 1.62
CA ASN A 284 -29.83 -8.14 1.89
C ASN A 284 -30.10 -7.00 2.89
N GLN A 285 -29.20 -6.79 3.86
CA GLN A 285 -29.33 -5.71 4.85
C GLN A 285 -29.17 -4.34 4.19
N GLU A 286 -28.19 -4.22 3.30
CA GLU A 286 -27.92 -2.99 2.57
C GLU A 286 -29.00 -2.69 1.53
N LEU A 287 -29.48 -3.70 0.79
CA LEU A 287 -30.64 -3.54 -0.09
C LEU A 287 -31.88 -3.04 0.70
N SER A 288 -32.17 -3.65 1.86
CA SER A 288 -33.29 -3.22 2.71
C SER A 288 -33.13 -1.77 3.19
N TYR A 289 -31.91 -1.39 3.55
CA TYR A 289 -31.60 -0.02 3.93
C TYR A 289 -31.81 0.95 2.76
N ILE A 290 -31.33 0.63 1.56
CA ILE A 290 -31.49 1.44 0.35
C ILE A 290 -32.97 1.60 -0.01
N VAL A 291 -33.74 0.51 0.01
CA VAL A 291 -35.18 0.52 -0.28
C VAL A 291 -35.93 1.43 0.71
N LYS A 292 -35.70 1.26 2.03
CA LYS A 292 -36.31 2.11 3.06
C LYS A 292 -35.95 3.59 2.88
N LYS A 293 -34.67 3.87 2.61
CA LYS A 293 -34.18 5.22 2.36
C LYS A 293 -34.79 5.83 1.09
N ALA A 294 -34.98 5.03 0.05
CA ALA A 294 -35.64 5.46 -1.17
C ALA A 294 -37.12 5.79 -0.91
N GLU A 295 -37.87 4.93 -0.22
CA GLU A 295 -39.29 5.17 0.10
C GLU A 295 -39.52 6.44 0.94
N GLN A 296 -38.59 6.75 1.84
CA GLN A 296 -38.64 7.95 2.69
C GLN A 296 -38.19 9.23 1.97
N TRP A 297 -37.50 9.10 0.83
CA TRP A 297 -36.97 10.25 0.09
C TRP A 297 -38.09 11.11 -0.50
N ARG A 298 -37.92 12.43 -0.40
CA ARG A 298 -38.80 13.45 -0.97
C ARG A 298 -37.94 14.48 -1.71
N GLY A 299 -38.27 14.72 -2.98
CA GLY A 299 -37.61 15.73 -3.78
C GLY A 299 -38.13 17.14 -3.49
N ILE A 300 -37.32 18.15 -3.81
CA ILE A 300 -37.64 19.58 -3.63
C ILE A 300 -38.94 19.96 -4.36
N ASN A 301 -39.15 19.35 -5.53
CA ASN A 301 -40.32 19.58 -6.38
C ASN A 301 -41.50 18.62 -6.07
N GLY A 302 -41.52 17.99 -4.90
CA GLY A 302 -42.58 17.03 -4.52
C GLY A 302 -42.44 15.63 -5.13
N GLU A 303 -41.30 15.36 -5.78
CA GLU A 303 -40.95 14.05 -6.34
C GLU A 303 -40.87 12.98 -5.24
N LYS A 304 -41.23 11.75 -5.58
CA LYS A 304 -41.17 10.61 -4.65
C LYS A 304 -40.52 9.44 -5.35
N ARG A 305 -39.80 8.62 -4.62
CA ARG A 305 -39.30 7.34 -5.16
C ARG A 305 -40.30 6.23 -4.89
N LYS A 306 -40.52 5.38 -5.89
CA LYS A 306 -41.38 4.20 -5.84
C LYS A 306 -40.55 2.97 -6.13
N VAL A 307 -40.70 1.95 -5.29
CA VAL A 307 -40.02 0.66 -5.45
C VAL A 307 -40.99 -0.32 -6.10
N ILE A 308 -40.51 -1.04 -7.11
CA ILE A 308 -41.28 -2.04 -7.85
C ILE A 308 -40.49 -3.35 -7.80
N VAL A 309 -41.16 -4.42 -7.41
CA VAL A 309 -40.60 -5.77 -7.37
C VAL A 309 -41.29 -6.61 -8.43
N CYS A 310 -40.51 -7.24 -9.31
CA CYS A 310 -41.01 -8.08 -10.39
C CYS A 310 -40.27 -9.41 -10.38
N ASP A 311 -41.03 -10.50 -10.34
CA ASP A 311 -40.47 -11.84 -10.46
C ASP A 311 -40.47 -12.24 -11.94
N TYR A 312 -39.29 -12.51 -12.48
CA TYR A 312 -39.10 -13.01 -13.84
C TYR A 312 -38.83 -14.50 -13.78
N ILE A 313 -39.68 -15.27 -14.45
CA ILE A 313 -39.50 -16.72 -14.60
C ILE A 313 -38.86 -16.95 -15.96
N TRP A 314 -37.63 -17.47 -15.98
CA TRP A 314 -36.99 -17.84 -17.23
C TRP A 314 -37.67 -19.09 -17.81
N LYS A 315 -38.38 -18.91 -18.92
CA LYS A 315 -38.93 -20.02 -19.70
C LYS A 315 -38.00 -20.27 -20.88
N ASP A 316 -37.32 -21.42 -20.87
CA ASP A 316 -36.59 -21.86 -22.05
C ASP A 316 -37.57 -22.07 -23.20
N HIS A 317 -37.51 -21.17 -24.20
CA HIS A 317 -38.15 -21.40 -25.48
C HIS A 317 -37.33 -22.39 -26.34
N ALA A 318 -36.78 -23.44 -25.74
CA ALA A 318 -36.14 -24.54 -26.43
C ALA A 318 -37.08 -25.75 -26.45
N ASN A 319 -38.17 -25.64 -27.22
CA ASN A 319 -38.90 -26.82 -27.68
C ASN A 319 -39.63 -26.49 -28.98
N LYS A 320 -38.89 -26.55 -30.09
CA LYS A 320 -39.23 -27.24 -31.36
C LYS A 320 -38.28 -26.81 -32.46
N SER A 321 -37.16 -27.53 -32.59
CA SER A 321 -36.59 -27.85 -33.90
C SER A 321 -35.80 -29.14 -33.76
N ASP A 322 -36.44 -30.25 -34.14
CA ASP A 322 -35.77 -31.51 -34.44
C ASP A 322 -34.81 -31.29 -35.61
N VAL A 323 -33.57 -30.87 -35.34
CA VAL A 323 -32.45 -31.08 -36.26
C VAL A 323 -31.21 -31.41 -35.45
N SER A 324 -30.79 -32.66 -35.58
CA SER A 324 -29.51 -33.18 -35.10
C SER A 324 -28.34 -32.49 -35.81
N SER A 325 -27.45 -31.86 -35.04
CA SER A 325 -26.05 -31.69 -35.47
C SER A 325 -25.12 -31.66 -34.26
N THR A 326 -24.32 -32.71 -34.21
CA THR A 326 -23.14 -32.96 -33.38
C THR A 326 -22.15 -31.80 -33.44
N GLY A 327 -21.60 -31.36 -32.29
CA GLY A 327 -20.39 -30.52 -32.30
C GLY A 327 -20.06 -29.81 -30.99
N LEU A 328 -18.92 -30.20 -30.40
CA LEU A 328 -18.04 -29.47 -29.47
C LEU A 328 -18.52 -29.21 -28.03
N GLN A 329 -17.90 -29.95 -27.12
CA GLN A 329 -17.91 -29.76 -25.67
C GLN A 329 -16.73 -28.88 -25.25
N LEU A 330 -16.98 -27.65 -24.78
CA LEU A 330 -16.15 -26.91 -23.81
C LEU A 330 -16.96 -25.73 -23.22
N PRO A 331 -16.49 -25.11 -22.13
CA PRO A 331 -16.88 -25.35 -20.74
C PRO A 331 -18.16 -24.55 -20.38
N ASN A 332 -19.29 -25.23 -20.51
CA ASN A 332 -20.62 -24.67 -20.29
C ASN A 332 -21.09 -24.81 -18.83
N GLU A 333 -20.18 -24.99 -17.85
CA GLU A 333 -20.54 -25.34 -16.47
C GLU A 333 -21.14 -24.18 -15.67
N ILE A 334 -20.76 -22.94 -15.97
CA ILE A 334 -21.33 -21.75 -15.30
C ILE A 334 -22.70 -21.39 -15.89
N LEU A 335 -22.93 -21.61 -17.20
CA LEU A 335 -24.22 -21.32 -17.84
C LEU A 335 -25.23 -22.48 -17.71
N LYS A 336 -24.78 -23.74 -17.70
CA LYS A 336 -25.66 -24.92 -17.50
C LYS A 336 -26.22 -25.05 -16.09
N SER A 337 -25.60 -24.42 -15.08
CA SER A 337 -26.17 -24.36 -13.73
C SER A 337 -27.22 -23.24 -13.57
N ILE A 338 -27.24 -22.26 -14.50
CA ILE A 338 -28.17 -21.12 -14.48
C ILE A 338 -29.41 -21.42 -15.33
N GLY A 339 -29.25 -22.14 -16.45
CA GLY A 339 -30.33 -22.54 -17.36
C GLY A 339 -31.06 -23.81 -16.94
N SER A 340 -31.53 -23.89 -15.68
CA SER A 340 -32.58 -24.87 -15.37
C SER A 340 -33.92 -24.22 -15.69
N SER A 341 -34.68 -24.83 -16.61
CA SER A 341 -36.05 -24.43 -16.92
C SER A 341 -36.83 -24.20 -15.62
N GLY A 342 -37.14 -22.95 -15.28
CA GLY A 342 -37.83 -22.57 -14.05
C GLY A 342 -37.03 -21.72 -13.05
N ALA A 343 -35.79 -21.32 -13.36
CA ALA A 343 -35.05 -20.37 -12.53
C ALA A 343 -35.77 -19.00 -12.44
N VAL A 344 -36.00 -18.51 -11.22
CA VAL A 344 -36.69 -17.24 -10.94
C VAL A 344 -35.65 -16.18 -10.60
N THR A 345 -35.63 -15.09 -11.36
CA THR A 345 -34.86 -13.88 -11.03
C THR A 345 -35.81 -12.81 -10.49
N VAL A 346 -35.47 -12.23 -9.34
CA VAL A 346 -36.29 -11.16 -8.75
C VAL A 346 -35.65 -9.83 -9.05
N HIS A 347 -36.38 -8.95 -9.73
CA HIS A 347 -35.94 -7.61 -10.08
C HIS A 347 -36.56 -6.61 -9.12
N VAL A 348 -35.71 -5.81 -8.48
CA VAL A 348 -36.14 -4.70 -7.61
C VAL A 348 -35.70 -3.41 -8.28
N SER A 349 -36.64 -2.67 -8.86
CA SER A 349 -36.38 -1.39 -9.52
C SER A 349 -36.91 -0.24 -8.67
N ILE A 350 -36.08 0.79 -8.48
CA ILE A 350 -36.44 2.03 -7.78
C ILE A 350 -36.58 3.12 -8.83
N TYR A 351 -37.75 3.73 -8.93
CA TYR A 351 -38.04 4.82 -9.85
C TYR A 351 -38.25 6.14 -9.09
N THR A 352 -37.74 7.24 -9.62
CA THR A 352 -38.16 8.59 -9.24
C THR A 352 -39.42 8.95 -10.03
N VAL A 353 -40.51 9.21 -9.32
CA VAL A 353 -41.80 9.60 -9.90
C VAL A 353 -41.94 11.11 -9.75
N HIS A 354 -41.97 11.80 -10.89
CA HIS A 354 -42.20 13.24 -10.95
C HIS A 354 -43.71 13.54 -10.91
N LEU A 355 -44.08 14.77 -10.53
CA LEU A 355 -45.49 15.20 -10.47
C LEU A 355 -46.21 15.08 -11.81
N GLY A 356 -45.49 15.17 -12.93
CA GLY A 356 -46.01 14.97 -14.29
C GLY A 356 -46.27 13.52 -14.68
N GLY A 357 -46.07 12.56 -13.77
CA GLY A 357 -46.27 11.12 -14.02
C GLY A 357 -45.10 10.44 -14.74
N PHE A 358 -44.07 11.19 -15.16
CA PHE A 358 -42.83 10.65 -15.69
C PHE A 358 -42.09 9.85 -14.61
N GLN A 359 -41.54 8.69 -15.00
CA GLN A 359 -40.79 7.80 -14.13
C GLN A 359 -39.37 7.67 -14.66
N GLU A 360 -38.39 7.98 -13.82
CA GLU A 360 -36.97 7.82 -14.13
C GLU A 360 -36.38 6.70 -13.27
N LEU A 361 -35.65 5.75 -13.89
CA LEU A 361 -35.00 4.69 -13.15
C LEU A 361 -33.86 5.27 -12.31
N TYR A 362 -33.93 5.11 -10.99
CA TYR A 362 -32.89 5.55 -10.06
C TYR A 362 -31.85 4.45 -9.85
N ARG A 363 -32.30 3.25 -9.48
CA ARG A 363 -31.46 2.07 -9.22
C ARG A 363 -32.25 0.81 -9.56
N HIS A 364 -31.54 -0.23 -9.99
CA HIS A 364 -32.10 -1.54 -10.26
C HIS A 364 -31.30 -2.54 -9.45
N PHE A 365 -31.91 -3.65 -9.05
CA PHE A 365 -31.23 -4.75 -8.41
C PHE A 365 -31.80 -6.05 -8.95
N LEU A 366 -30.94 -7.02 -9.23
CA LEU A 366 -31.29 -8.37 -9.64
C LEU A 366 -30.87 -9.37 -8.56
N ARG A 367 -31.83 -10.12 -8.06
CA ARG A 367 -31.55 -11.35 -7.30
C ARG A 367 -31.46 -12.51 -8.28
N LEU A 368 -30.25 -13.04 -8.40
CA LEU A 368 -29.93 -14.20 -9.21
C LEU A 368 -30.49 -15.49 -8.57
N PRO A 369 -30.65 -16.58 -9.35
CA PRO A 369 -31.13 -17.87 -8.83
C PRO A 369 -30.18 -18.48 -7.78
N SER A 370 -28.90 -18.11 -7.83
CA SER A 370 -27.88 -18.44 -6.83
C SER A 370 -28.12 -17.79 -5.47
N GLY A 371 -29.04 -16.82 -5.38
CA GLY A 371 -29.33 -16.04 -4.17
C GLY A 371 -28.52 -14.75 -4.05
N ALA A 372 -27.49 -14.57 -4.87
CA ALA A 372 -26.72 -13.33 -4.96
C ALA A 372 -27.61 -12.18 -5.45
N ILE A 373 -27.40 -10.97 -4.91
CA ILE A 373 -28.13 -9.76 -5.29
C ILE A 373 -27.13 -8.80 -5.89
N VAL A 374 -27.37 -8.34 -7.12
CA VAL A 374 -26.49 -7.46 -7.88
C VAL A 374 -27.23 -6.18 -8.19
N GLU A 375 -26.60 -5.01 -8.01
CA GLU A 375 -27.15 -3.71 -8.45
C GLU A 375 -27.07 -3.55 -9.98
#